data_AF-A0A7T5BFN2-F1
#
_entry.id   AF-A0A7T5BFN2-F1
#
_cell.length_a   1.000
_cell.length_b   1.000
_cell.length_c   1.000
_cell.angle_alpha   90.00
_cell.angle_beta   90.00
_cell.angle_gamma   90.00
#
_symmetry.space_group_name_H-M   'P 1'
#
loop_
_entity.id
_entity.type
_entity.pdbx_description
1 polymer ?
#
loop_
_entity_poly.entity_id
_entity_poly.type
_entity_poly.pdbx_seq_one_letter_code
_entity_poly.pdbx_strand_id
1 'polypeptide(L)'
;MTGPELSEFLHRHRISLIAGTVIILLAAMGFFGYEKYQRHQVQRAAILYNELVDSSVAGQLSTARASADTLVHQYGHTPYAAFAHFFLARMDSESQQIPAAETELKTIIHSGSTPRGLKSMARLSLARLYLEQKQAQKALDLLKAPDVAFAPLQDEIQGDAYVALHQDGKAMQAYQSAIAALPAADPYRSYLQMKMANIGVAP
;
A
#
# COMPACT_ATOMS: atom_id res chain seq x y z
N MET A 1 11.16 52.04 19.08
CA MET A 1 10.68 52.69 17.84
C MET A 1 9.61 53.69 18.21
N THR A 2 9.86 54.98 18.00
CA THR A 2 8.86 56.05 18.24
C THR A 2 7.87 56.08 17.06
N GLY A 3 6.61 56.42 17.33
CA GLY A 3 5.52 56.43 16.34
C GLY A 3 5.83 57.08 14.97
N PRO A 4 6.57 58.21 14.87
CA PRO A 4 6.89 58.82 13.57
C PRO A 4 7.81 57.98 12.68
N GLU A 5 8.83 57.30 13.22
CA GLU A 5 9.76 56.51 12.40
C GLU A 5 9.11 55.26 11.78
N LEU A 6 8.14 54.66 12.48
CA LEU A 6 7.37 53.53 11.94
C LEU A 6 6.52 53.97 10.74
N SER A 7 5.91 55.16 10.82
CA SER A 7 5.05 55.70 9.76
C SER A 7 5.84 56.06 8.50
N GLU A 8 7.09 56.52 8.66
CA GLU A 8 7.97 56.91 7.55
C GLU A 8 8.55 55.67 6.83
N PHE A 9 8.93 54.63 7.59
CA PHE A 9 9.34 53.33 7.05
C PHE A 9 8.20 52.65 6.28
N LEU A 10 6.99 52.63 6.84
CA LEU A 10 5.79 52.12 6.17
C LEU A 10 5.48 52.90 4.88
N HIS A 11 5.64 54.22 4.88
CA HIS A 11 5.45 55.03 3.66
C HIS A 11 6.50 54.78 2.58
N ARG A 12 7.75 54.53 2.97
CA ARG A 12 8.85 54.25 2.04
C ARG A 12 8.77 52.86 1.41
N HIS A 13 8.16 51.89 2.11
CA HIS A 13 8.07 50.49 1.66
C HIS A 13 6.64 49.98 1.45
N ARG A 14 5.63 50.88 1.44
CA ARG A 14 4.20 50.55 1.26
C ARG A 14 3.92 49.66 0.06
N ILE A 15 4.56 49.92 -1.08
CA ILE A 15 4.35 49.13 -2.30
C ILE A 15 4.89 47.69 -2.11
N SER A 16 6.06 47.52 -1.50
CA SER A 16 6.65 46.20 -1.25
C SER A 16 5.88 45.40 -0.19
N LEU A 17 5.34 46.07 0.84
CA LEU A 17 4.49 45.44 1.85
C LEU A 17 3.14 45.01 1.28
N ILE A 18 2.53 45.85 0.44
CA ILE A 18 1.29 45.51 -0.28
C ILE A 18 1.54 44.34 -1.24
N ALA A 19 2.61 44.40 -2.05
CA ALA A 19 2.97 43.33 -2.98
C ALA A 19 3.23 42.00 -2.25
N GLY A 20 3.99 42.02 -1.15
CA GLY A 20 4.22 40.83 -0.33
C GLY A 20 2.92 40.25 0.26
N THR A 21 2.01 41.12 0.72
CA THR A 21 0.72 40.69 1.26
C THR A 21 -0.16 40.04 0.19
N VAL A 22 -0.21 40.61 -1.01
CA VAL A 22 -0.98 40.04 -2.14
C VAL A 22 -0.44 38.66 -2.53
N ILE A 23 0.89 38.49 -2.58
CA ILE A 23 1.52 37.19 -2.88
C ILE A 23 1.12 36.14 -1.83
N ILE A 24 1.14 36.49 -0.53
CA ILE A 24 0.72 35.59 0.55
C ILE A 24 -0.75 35.20 0.41
N LEU A 25 -1.63 36.15 0.10
CA LEU A 25 -3.06 35.86 -0.09
C LEU A 25 -3.33 34.95 -1.29
N LEU A 26 -2.64 35.17 -2.42
CA LEU A 26 -2.75 34.30 -3.59
C LEU A 26 -2.24 32.89 -3.30
N ALA A 27 -1.12 32.76 -2.58
CA ALA A 27 -0.61 31.47 -2.13
C ALA A 27 -1.59 30.76 -1.19
N ALA A 28 -2.19 31.49 -0.24
CA ALA A 28 -3.19 30.95 0.67
C ALA A 28 -4.47 30.49 -0.07
N MET A 29 -4.99 31.30 -1.00
CA MET A 29 -6.14 30.93 -1.83
C MET A 29 -5.85 29.69 -2.69
N GLY A 30 -4.66 29.62 -3.29
CA GLY A 30 -4.21 28.43 -4.01
C GLY A 30 -4.18 27.19 -3.11
N PHE A 31 -3.65 27.32 -1.89
CA PHE A 31 -3.59 26.23 -0.91
C PHE A 31 -4.99 25.77 -0.47
N PHE A 32 -5.87 26.68 -0.06
CA PHE A 32 -7.24 26.34 0.38
C PHE A 32 -8.10 25.79 -0.77
N GLY A 33 -7.94 26.33 -1.98
CA GLY A 33 -8.60 25.82 -3.18
C GLY A 33 -8.16 24.40 -3.50
N TYR A 34 -6.85 24.13 -3.45
CA TYR A 34 -6.29 22.79 -3.63
C TYR A 34 -6.76 21.82 -2.55
N GLU A 35 -6.78 22.22 -1.29
CA GLU A 35 -7.24 21.40 -0.17
C GLU A 35 -8.73 21.03 -0.29
N LYS A 36 -9.58 21.98 -0.70
CA LYS A 36 -11.01 21.71 -0.95
C LYS A 36 -11.20 20.76 -2.13
N TYR A 37 -10.45 20.94 -3.22
CA TYR A 37 -10.49 20.03 -4.36
C TYR A 37 -10.09 18.61 -3.97
N GLN A 38 -9.01 18.46 -3.20
CA GLN A 38 -8.56 17.18 -2.67
C GLN A 38 -9.63 16.50 -1.80
N ARG A 39 -10.29 17.25 -0.90
CA ARG A 39 -11.39 16.70 -0.08
C ARG A 39 -12.54 16.16 -0.92
N HIS A 40 -12.95 16.89 -1.97
CA HIS A 40 -14.01 16.42 -2.86
C HIS A 40 -13.61 15.17 -3.66
N GLN A 41 -12.34 15.08 -4.09
CA GLN A 41 -11.82 13.90 -4.78
C GLN A 41 -11.84 12.67 -3.87
N VAL A 42 -11.40 12.81 -2.61
CA VAL A 42 -11.45 11.72 -1.62
C VAL A 42 -12.89 11.25 -1.36
N GLN A 43 -13.86 12.16 -1.26
CA GLN A 43 -15.27 11.81 -1.08
C GLN A 43 -15.84 11.02 -2.28
N ARG A 44 -15.54 11.45 -3.50
CA ARG A 44 -15.98 10.75 -4.72
C ARG A 44 -15.31 9.38 -4.85
N ALA A 45 -14.03 9.30 -4.54
CA ALA A 45 -13.30 8.04 -4.49
C ALA A 45 -13.90 7.08 -3.44
N ALA A 46 -14.33 7.58 -2.28
CA ALA A 46 -14.99 6.75 -1.28
C ALA A 46 -16.30 6.14 -1.80
N ILE A 47 -17.12 6.91 -2.52
CA ILE A 47 -18.37 6.42 -3.12
C ILE A 47 -18.07 5.33 -4.17
N LEU A 48 -17.12 5.57 -5.06
CA LEU A 48 -16.70 4.56 -6.05
C LEU A 48 -16.10 3.31 -5.41
N TYR A 49 -15.40 3.46 -4.28
CA TYR A 49 -14.88 2.33 -3.54
C TYR A 49 -15.99 1.50 -2.90
N ASN A 50 -17.04 2.14 -2.36
CA ASN A 50 -18.21 1.41 -1.87
C ASN A 50 -18.90 0.63 -3.00
N GLU A 51 -19.06 1.24 -4.19
CA GLU A 51 -19.61 0.55 -5.36
C GLU A 51 -18.76 -0.65 -5.77
N LEU A 52 -17.43 -0.51 -5.76
CA LEU A 52 -16.50 -1.62 -6.01
C LEU A 52 -16.75 -2.76 -5.02
N VAL A 53 -16.84 -2.46 -3.73
CA VAL A 53 -17.07 -3.47 -2.68
C VAL A 53 -18.43 -4.14 -2.85
N ASP A 54 -19.50 -3.36 -3.02
CA ASP A 54 -20.87 -3.87 -3.14
C ASP A 54 -21.03 -4.75 -4.39
N SER A 55 -20.53 -4.29 -5.54
CA SER A 55 -20.57 -5.05 -6.78
C SER A 55 -19.69 -6.32 -6.71
N SER A 56 -18.54 -6.26 -6.03
CA SER A 56 -17.71 -7.44 -5.79
C SER A 56 -18.42 -8.48 -4.93
N VAL A 57 -19.11 -8.06 -3.86
CA VAL A 57 -19.88 -8.97 -2.99
C VAL A 57 -21.10 -9.54 -3.74
N ALA A 58 -21.72 -8.75 -4.61
CA ALA A 58 -22.82 -9.18 -5.46
C ALA A 58 -22.39 -10.08 -6.65
N GLY A 59 -21.08 -10.36 -6.81
CA GLY A 59 -20.55 -11.17 -7.90
C GLY A 59 -20.52 -10.45 -9.26
N GLN A 60 -20.77 -9.15 -9.30
CA GLN A 60 -20.76 -8.31 -10.51
C GLN A 60 -19.33 -7.85 -10.83
N LEU A 61 -18.45 -8.81 -11.12
CA LEU A 61 -17.00 -8.57 -11.23
C LEU A 61 -16.62 -7.55 -12.32
N SER A 62 -17.39 -7.44 -13.40
CA SER A 62 -17.15 -6.43 -14.44
C SER A 62 -17.40 -5.01 -13.93
N THR A 63 -18.48 -4.79 -13.19
CA THR A 63 -18.81 -3.50 -12.56
C THR A 63 -17.78 -3.15 -11.48
N ALA A 64 -17.39 -4.13 -10.67
CA ALA A 64 -16.36 -3.95 -9.65
C ALA A 64 -15.02 -3.54 -10.27
N ARG A 65 -14.62 -4.22 -11.36
CA ARG A 65 -13.41 -3.88 -12.11
C ARG A 65 -13.47 -2.47 -12.68
N ALA A 66 -14.56 -2.10 -13.34
CA ALA A 66 -14.72 -0.75 -13.90
C ALA A 66 -14.61 0.35 -12.83
N SER A 67 -15.14 0.09 -11.64
CA SER A 67 -15.02 0.99 -10.49
C SER A 67 -13.56 1.08 -10.00
N ALA A 68 -12.85 -0.06 -9.95
CA ALA A 68 -11.44 -0.10 -9.60
C ALA A 68 -10.54 0.65 -10.61
N ASP A 69 -10.74 0.42 -11.92
CA ASP A 69 -10.03 1.13 -12.98
C ASP A 69 -10.26 2.65 -12.88
N THR A 70 -11.50 3.06 -12.61
CA THR A 70 -11.84 4.47 -12.42
C THR A 70 -11.12 5.06 -11.19
N LEU A 71 -11.06 4.32 -10.08
CA LEU A 71 -10.32 4.74 -8.88
C LEU A 71 -8.84 4.92 -9.15
N VAL A 72 -8.21 3.98 -9.86
CA VAL A 72 -6.79 4.06 -10.21
C VAL A 72 -6.50 5.23 -11.15
N HIS A 73 -7.29 5.39 -12.22
CA HIS A 73 -7.03 6.39 -13.25
C HIS A 73 -7.41 7.82 -12.84
N GLN A 74 -8.55 8.00 -12.18
CA GLN A 74 -9.07 9.33 -11.86
C GLN A 74 -8.74 9.77 -10.42
N TYR A 75 -8.54 8.80 -9.51
CA TYR A 75 -8.37 9.06 -8.08
C TYR A 75 -7.06 8.46 -7.54
N GLY A 76 -6.04 8.25 -8.39
CA GLY A 76 -4.74 7.66 -8.04
C GLY A 76 -3.98 8.33 -6.88
N HIS A 77 -4.31 9.59 -6.57
CA HIS A 77 -3.74 10.34 -5.46
C HIS A 77 -4.44 10.09 -4.11
N THR A 78 -5.59 9.41 -4.12
CA THR A 78 -6.38 9.10 -2.92
C THR A 78 -5.95 7.75 -2.33
N PRO A 79 -6.16 7.53 -1.01
CA PRO A 79 -5.90 6.23 -0.39
C PRO A 79 -6.70 5.07 -1.02
N TYR A 80 -7.88 5.37 -1.60
CA TYR A 80 -8.76 4.39 -2.22
C TYR A 80 -8.16 3.76 -3.48
N ALA A 81 -7.29 4.46 -4.20
CA ALA A 81 -6.59 3.89 -5.36
C ALA A 81 -5.71 2.70 -4.97
N ALA A 82 -5.06 2.73 -3.79
CA ALA A 82 -4.26 1.59 -3.34
C ALA A 82 -5.12 0.34 -3.12
N PHE A 83 -6.33 0.49 -2.58
CA PHE A 83 -7.27 -0.63 -2.44
C PHE A 83 -7.80 -1.12 -3.78
N ALA A 84 -8.04 -0.22 -4.73
CA ALA A 84 -8.40 -0.58 -6.09
C ALA A 84 -7.28 -1.38 -6.80
N HIS A 85 -6.02 -0.96 -6.66
CA HIS A 85 -4.87 -1.72 -7.16
C HIS A 85 -4.79 -3.13 -6.53
N PHE A 86 -5.04 -3.28 -5.22
CA PHE A 86 -5.08 -4.62 -4.60
C PHE A 86 -6.20 -5.49 -5.18
N PHE A 87 -7.37 -4.91 -5.42
CA PHE A 87 -8.50 -5.59 -6.03
C PHE A 87 -8.18 -6.04 -7.47
N LEU A 88 -7.65 -5.16 -8.30
CA LEU A 88 -7.22 -5.47 -9.66
C LEU A 88 -6.14 -6.55 -9.67
N ALA A 89 -5.14 -6.45 -8.80
CA ALA A 89 -4.09 -7.45 -8.68
C ALA A 89 -4.64 -8.85 -8.40
N ARG A 90 -5.65 -8.94 -7.51
CA ARG A 90 -6.32 -10.20 -7.22
C ARG A 90 -7.08 -10.72 -8.43
N MET A 91 -7.90 -9.88 -9.07
CA MET A 91 -8.65 -10.28 -10.27
C MET A 91 -7.74 -10.77 -11.40
N ASP A 92 -6.63 -10.07 -11.61
CA ASP A 92 -5.66 -10.40 -12.65
C ASP A 92 -4.94 -11.71 -12.31
N SER A 93 -4.60 -11.95 -11.05
CA SER A 93 -4.01 -13.22 -10.59
C SER A 93 -4.98 -14.40 -10.79
N GLU A 94 -6.23 -14.24 -10.35
CA GLU A 94 -7.29 -15.25 -10.51
C GLU A 94 -7.57 -15.54 -12.00
N SER A 95 -7.46 -14.51 -12.86
CA SER A 95 -7.62 -14.64 -14.32
C SER A 95 -6.35 -15.05 -15.05
N GLN A 96 -5.29 -15.48 -14.34
CA GLN A 96 -3.99 -15.88 -14.89
C GLN A 96 -3.24 -14.77 -15.67
N GLN A 97 -3.63 -13.51 -15.48
CA GLN A 97 -2.94 -12.32 -16.00
C GLN A 97 -1.83 -11.87 -15.06
N ILE A 98 -0.92 -12.78 -14.72
CA ILE A 98 0.14 -12.56 -13.72
C ILE A 98 0.96 -11.26 -13.95
N PRO A 99 1.37 -10.90 -15.18
CA PRO A 99 2.12 -9.67 -15.39
C PRO A 99 1.34 -8.39 -15.01
N ALA A 100 0.01 -8.41 -15.19
CA ALA A 100 -0.85 -7.30 -14.80
C ALA A 100 -0.93 -7.23 -13.27
N ALA A 101 -1.18 -8.36 -12.60
CA ALA A 101 -1.19 -8.43 -11.13
C ALA A 101 0.12 -7.94 -10.48
N GLU A 102 1.26 -8.32 -11.07
CA GLU A 102 2.57 -7.85 -10.63
C GLU A 102 2.72 -6.32 -10.80
N THR A 103 2.21 -5.76 -11.90
CA THR A 103 2.25 -4.32 -12.17
C THR A 103 1.42 -3.53 -11.17
N GLU A 104 0.21 -4.01 -10.85
CA GLU A 104 -0.67 -3.41 -9.85
C GLU A 104 0.00 -3.35 -8.48
N LEU A 105 0.58 -4.47 -8.00
CA LEU A 105 1.25 -4.53 -6.70
C LEU A 105 2.52 -3.67 -6.66
N LYS A 106 3.31 -3.66 -7.73
CA LYS A 106 4.50 -2.80 -7.85
C LYS A 106 4.11 -1.32 -7.81
N THR A 107 2.98 -0.94 -8.42
CA THR A 107 2.50 0.44 -8.39
C THR A 107 2.24 0.91 -6.95
N ILE A 108 1.61 0.07 -6.13
CA ILE A 108 1.37 0.37 -4.70
C ILE A 108 2.71 0.57 -3.96
N ILE A 109 3.67 -0.34 -4.18
CA ILE A 109 4.98 -0.33 -3.49
C ILE A 109 5.77 0.96 -3.78
N HIS A 110 5.77 1.41 -5.05
CA HIS A 110 6.58 2.55 -5.49
C HIS A 110 5.85 3.90 -5.38
N SER A 111 4.53 3.92 -5.25
CA SER A 111 3.76 5.16 -5.14
C SER A 111 4.13 5.98 -3.89
N GLY A 112 4.39 7.28 -4.06
CA GLY A 112 4.75 8.18 -2.96
C GLY A 112 3.61 8.47 -1.97
N SER A 113 2.36 8.40 -2.43
CA SER A 113 1.15 8.70 -1.64
C SER A 113 0.65 7.52 -0.80
N THR A 114 1.11 6.30 -1.09
CA THR A 114 0.65 5.09 -0.41
C THR A 114 1.24 5.00 1.02
N PRO A 115 0.41 4.81 2.05
CA PRO A 115 0.86 4.55 3.42
C PRO A 115 1.81 3.34 3.52
N ARG A 116 2.79 3.42 4.43
CA ARG A 116 3.79 2.35 4.62
C ARG A 116 3.17 0.97 4.82
N GLY A 117 2.10 0.87 5.62
CA GLY A 117 1.41 -0.41 5.87
C GLY A 117 0.89 -1.06 4.59
N LEU A 118 0.24 -0.29 3.70
CA LEU A 118 -0.24 -0.79 2.42
C LEU A 118 0.92 -1.18 1.48
N LYS A 119 2.03 -0.45 1.49
CA LYS A 119 3.24 -0.86 0.76
C LYS A 119 3.77 -2.20 1.25
N SER A 120 3.80 -2.42 2.56
CA SER A 120 4.25 -3.69 3.14
C SER A 120 3.30 -4.83 2.79
N MET A 121 1.98 -4.62 2.86
CA MET A 121 1.00 -5.60 2.38
C MET A 121 1.17 -5.93 0.88
N ALA A 122 1.46 -4.93 0.04
CA ALA A 122 1.71 -5.14 -1.38
C ALA A 122 2.99 -5.95 -1.64
N ARG A 123 4.06 -5.74 -0.86
CA ARG A 123 5.27 -6.56 -0.93
C ARG A 123 4.99 -8.02 -0.55
N LEU A 124 4.25 -8.27 0.53
CA LEU A 124 3.89 -9.63 0.94
C LEU A 124 3.03 -10.32 -0.11
N SER A 125 2.05 -9.59 -0.68
CA SER A 125 1.18 -10.10 -1.75
C SER A 125 1.99 -10.44 -3.01
N LEU A 126 2.94 -9.58 -3.39
CA LEU A 126 3.81 -9.82 -4.56
C LEU A 126 4.78 -10.97 -4.30
N ALA A 127 5.27 -11.15 -3.07
CA ALA A 127 6.08 -12.30 -2.71
C ALA A 127 5.31 -13.61 -2.85
N ARG A 128 4.04 -13.65 -2.40
CA ARG A 128 3.15 -14.82 -2.61
C ARG A 128 2.89 -15.08 -4.09
N LEU A 129 2.62 -14.04 -4.88
CA LEU A 129 2.47 -14.15 -6.33
C LEU A 129 3.73 -14.77 -6.98
N TYR A 130 4.93 -14.36 -6.55
CA TYR A 130 6.17 -14.99 -7.03
C TYR A 130 6.30 -16.46 -6.62
N LEU A 131 5.81 -16.86 -5.44
CA LEU A 131 5.81 -18.27 -5.03
C LEU A 131 4.88 -19.12 -5.88
N GLU A 132 3.68 -18.63 -6.19
CA GLU A 132 2.75 -19.29 -7.11
C GLU A 132 3.38 -19.50 -8.50
N GLN A 133 4.20 -18.54 -8.92
CA GLN A 133 4.96 -18.60 -10.16
C GLN A 133 6.26 -19.42 -10.09
N LYS A 134 6.52 -20.13 -8.98
CA LYS A 134 7.74 -20.89 -8.71
C LYS A 134 9.02 -20.03 -8.73
N GLN A 135 8.90 -18.73 -8.47
CA GLN A 135 10.00 -17.75 -8.43
C GLN A 135 10.40 -17.44 -6.98
N ALA A 136 10.65 -18.47 -6.18
CA ALA A 136 10.91 -18.36 -4.74
C ALA A 136 12.08 -17.42 -4.39
N GLN A 137 13.14 -17.40 -5.21
CA GLN A 137 14.26 -16.48 -4.98
C GLN A 137 13.84 -15.00 -5.08
N LYS A 138 12.96 -14.65 -6.03
CA LYS A 138 12.43 -13.29 -6.13
C LYS A 138 11.57 -12.91 -4.93
N ALA A 139 10.79 -13.87 -4.40
CA ALA A 139 10.04 -13.67 -3.17
C ALA A 139 10.97 -13.33 -2.00
N LEU A 140 12.05 -14.11 -1.81
CA LEU A 140 13.06 -13.84 -0.78
C LEU A 140 13.73 -12.47 -0.96
N ASP A 141 14.09 -12.12 -2.19
CA ASP A 141 14.73 -10.83 -2.50
C ASP A 141 13.82 -9.65 -2.17
N LEU A 142 12.52 -9.77 -2.45
CA LEU A 142 11.52 -8.76 -2.14
C LEU A 142 11.34 -8.57 -0.62
N LEU A 143 11.49 -9.63 0.16
CA LEU A 143 11.29 -9.64 1.62
C LEU A 143 12.56 -9.27 2.40
N LYS A 144 13.63 -8.79 1.75
CA LYS A 144 14.82 -8.26 2.47
C LYS A 144 14.57 -6.94 3.19
N ALA A 145 13.44 -6.28 2.95
CA ALA A 145 13.05 -5.04 3.60
C ALA A 145 11.99 -5.32 4.69
N PRO A 146 12.38 -5.72 5.91
CA PRO A 146 11.44 -6.14 6.94
C PRO A 146 10.58 -4.98 7.45
N ASP A 147 9.32 -5.31 7.73
CA ASP A 147 8.41 -4.45 8.47
C ASP A 147 7.96 -5.18 9.74
N VAL A 148 8.32 -4.64 10.91
CA VAL A 148 8.09 -5.29 12.22
C VAL A 148 6.61 -5.60 12.43
N ALA A 149 5.71 -4.76 11.92
CA ALA A 149 4.27 -4.96 12.02
C ALA A 149 3.77 -6.21 11.26
N PHE A 150 4.56 -6.70 10.29
CA PHE A 150 4.22 -7.84 9.45
C PHE A 150 5.22 -9.00 9.59
N ALA A 151 6.09 -8.97 10.59
CA ALA A 151 7.15 -9.97 10.77
C ALA A 151 6.63 -11.42 10.72
N PRO A 152 5.54 -11.81 11.42
CA PRO A 152 5.04 -13.18 11.35
C PRO A 152 4.65 -13.63 9.93
N LEU A 153 4.00 -12.74 9.16
CA LEU A 153 3.58 -13.02 7.78
C LEU A 153 4.77 -13.07 6.83
N GLN A 154 5.76 -12.21 7.06
CA GLN A 154 6.98 -12.20 6.27
C GLN A 154 7.78 -13.50 6.47
N ASP A 155 7.95 -13.91 7.73
CA ASP A 155 8.66 -15.13 8.09
C ASP A 155 7.95 -16.38 7.57
N GLU A 156 6.61 -16.40 7.57
CA GLU A 156 5.84 -17.46 6.91
C GLU A 156 6.19 -17.55 5.41
N ILE A 157 6.12 -16.43 4.67
CA ILE A 157 6.37 -16.42 3.22
C ILE A 157 7.83 -16.77 2.93
N GLN A 158 8.77 -16.37 3.77
CA GLN A 158 10.17 -16.80 3.67
C GLN A 158 10.29 -18.32 3.89
N GLY A 159 9.57 -18.87 4.85
CA GLY A 159 9.47 -20.31 5.07
C GLY A 159 8.99 -21.05 3.82
N ASP A 160 7.89 -20.58 3.22
CA ASP A 160 7.34 -21.14 1.97
C ASP A 160 8.36 -21.08 0.82
N ALA A 161 9.06 -19.94 0.70
CA ALA A 161 10.10 -19.76 -0.30
C ALA A 161 11.27 -20.73 -0.09
N TYR A 162 11.69 -20.96 1.15
CA TYR A 162 12.75 -21.91 1.46
C TYR A 162 12.32 -23.36 1.21
N VAL A 163 11.07 -23.73 1.50
CA VAL A 163 10.53 -25.05 1.12
C VAL A 163 10.58 -25.23 -0.40
N ALA A 164 10.13 -24.23 -1.17
CA ALA A 164 10.16 -24.27 -2.63
C ALA A 164 11.58 -24.33 -3.22
N LEU A 165 12.61 -23.97 -2.44
CA LEU A 165 14.03 -24.05 -2.81
C LEU A 165 14.74 -25.27 -2.20
N HIS A 166 14.02 -26.19 -1.55
CA HIS A 166 14.57 -27.35 -0.84
C HIS A 166 15.62 -26.96 0.24
N GLN A 167 15.39 -25.83 0.91
CA GLN A 167 16.23 -25.30 1.99
C GLN A 167 15.55 -25.49 3.35
N ASP A 168 15.21 -26.74 3.67
CA ASP A 168 14.38 -27.14 4.81
C ASP A 168 14.84 -26.58 6.16
N GLY A 169 16.15 -26.55 6.41
CA GLY A 169 16.72 -25.96 7.62
C GLY A 169 16.36 -24.48 7.79
N LYS A 170 16.40 -23.71 6.70
CA LYS A 170 15.99 -22.29 6.72
C LYS A 170 14.48 -22.13 6.78
N ALA A 171 13.73 -23.02 6.13
CA ALA A 171 12.28 -23.03 6.22
C ALA A 171 11.79 -23.25 7.67
N MET A 172 12.36 -24.23 8.37
CA MET A 172 12.06 -24.48 9.78
C MET A 172 12.36 -23.25 10.66
N GLN A 173 13.53 -22.62 10.46
CA GLN A 173 13.91 -21.42 11.21
C GLN A 173 12.90 -20.27 10.98
N ALA A 174 12.50 -20.05 9.73
CA ALA A 174 11.55 -19.01 9.37
C ALA A 174 10.17 -19.27 10.01
N TYR A 175 9.62 -20.50 9.90
CA TYR A 175 8.36 -20.83 10.56
C TYR A 175 8.42 -20.74 12.09
N GLN A 176 9.55 -21.13 12.69
CA GLN A 176 9.74 -21.01 14.14
C GLN A 176 9.74 -19.54 14.58
N SER A 177 10.40 -18.66 13.81
CA SER A 177 10.37 -17.20 14.03
C SER A 177 8.95 -16.65 13.92
N ALA A 178 8.23 -17.03 12.85
CA ALA A 178 6.84 -16.64 12.65
C ALA A 178 5.93 -17.05 13.83
N ILE A 179 6.07 -18.29 14.31
CA ILE A 179 5.33 -18.80 15.47
C ILE A 179 5.71 -18.02 16.73
N ALA A 180 7.01 -17.79 16.98
CA ALA A 180 7.47 -17.09 18.18
C ALA A 180 6.96 -15.64 18.27
N ALA A 181 6.75 -14.99 17.13
CA ALA A 181 6.24 -13.63 17.05
C ALA A 181 4.70 -13.52 17.29
N LEU A 182 3.97 -14.64 17.33
CA LEU A 182 2.52 -14.66 17.55
C LEU A 182 2.14 -14.94 19.01
N PRO A 183 1.07 -14.33 19.55
CA PRO A 183 0.55 -14.67 20.88
C PRO A 183 0.24 -16.17 21.01
N ALA A 184 0.51 -16.77 22.17
CA ALA A 184 0.36 -18.22 22.36
C ALA A 184 -1.04 -18.78 22.03
N ALA A 185 -2.10 -17.97 22.23
CA ALA A 185 -3.48 -18.35 21.95
C ALA A 185 -3.92 -18.06 20.49
N ASP A 186 -3.03 -17.51 19.65
CA ASP A 186 -3.35 -17.20 18.26
C ASP A 186 -3.54 -18.49 17.44
N PRO A 187 -4.74 -18.73 16.87
CA PRO A 187 -5.01 -19.93 16.05
C PRO A 187 -4.07 -20.08 14.86
N TYR A 188 -3.49 -18.98 14.37
CA TYR A 188 -2.56 -18.99 13.25
C TYR A 188 -1.27 -19.75 13.56
N ARG A 189 -0.91 -19.89 14.84
CA ARG A 189 0.24 -20.73 15.26
C ARG A 189 0.07 -22.18 14.85
N SER A 190 -1.13 -22.75 14.99
CA SER A 190 -1.39 -24.14 14.61
C SER A 190 -1.23 -24.36 13.10
N TYR A 191 -1.61 -23.37 12.29
CA TYR A 191 -1.39 -23.41 10.85
C TYR A 191 0.10 -23.42 10.49
N LEU A 192 0.90 -22.56 11.12
CA LEU A 192 2.35 -22.53 10.89
C LEU A 192 3.06 -23.80 11.38
N GLN A 193 2.60 -24.37 12.51
CA GLN A 193 3.11 -25.65 13.03
C GLN A 193 2.86 -26.79 12.04
N MET A 194 1.67 -26.82 11.40
CA MET A 194 1.37 -27.80 10.35
C MET A 194 2.32 -27.64 9.16
N LYS A 195 2.54 -26.41 8.66
CA LYS A 195 3.50 -26.16 7.57
C LYS A 195 4.91 -26.63 7.92
N MET A 196 5.36 -26.33 9.14
CA MET A 196 6.67 -26.74 9.64
C MET A 196 6.79 -28.27 9.75
N ALA A 197 5.74 -28.95 10.24
CA ALA A 197 5.73 -30.41 10.35
C ALA A 197 5.82 -31.09 8.97
N ASN A 198 5.17 -30.54 7.94
CA ASN A 198 5.17 -31.09 6.59
C ASN A 198 6.56 -31.10 5.93
N ILE A 199 7.51 -30.27 6.38
CA ILE A 199 8.90 -30.29 5.88
C ILE A 199 9.54 -31.66 6.18
N GLY A 200 9.33 -32.20 7.39
CA GLY A 200 9.91 -33.47 7.83
C GLY A 200 9.16 -34.72 7.35
N VAL A 201 8.07 -34.56 6.59
CA VAL A 201 7.22 -35.63 6.07
C VAL A 201 7.36 -35.74 4.53
N ALA A 202 8.28 -35.00 3.91
CA ALA A 202 8.58 -35.15 2.48
C ALA A 202 9.02 -36.61 2.17
N PRO A 203 8.46 -37.26 1.13
CA PRO A 203 8.70 -38.68 0.83
C PRO A 203 10.16 -38.98 0.44
#